data_AF-A0A2P8WBZ5-F1
#
_entry.id   AF-A0A2P8WBZ5-F1
#
_cell.length_a   1.000
_cell.length_b   1.000
_cell.length_c   1.000
_cell.angle_alpha   90.00
_cell.angle_beta   90.00
_cell.angle_gamma   90.00
#
_symmetry.space_group_name_H-M   'P 1'
#
loop_
_entity.id
_entity.type
_entity.pdbx_description
1 polymer ?
#
loop_
_entity_poly.entity_id
_entity_poly.type
_entity_poly.pdbx_seq_one_letter_code
_entity_poly.pdbx_strand_id
1 'polypeptide(L)'
;MTPLAPDQRNYYYLIEAARAGIHKPILAALYAVHDEPRLADGESGLGIAPVNRVALEQVNTLPEQVQYGANTIRSITDTLIAEGWQGGDIWDAKAGRYTRRFLEAIADADLQAKLAFARQILQNQQALLQSV
;
A
#
# COMPACT_ATOMS: atom_id res chain seq x y z
N MET A 1 -10.23 -2.46 21.58
CA MET A 1 -9.92 -3.77 20.98
C MET A 1 -8.47 -4.08 21.24
N THR A 2 -8.09 -5.36 21.18
CA THR A 2 -6.71 -5.80 21.44
C THR A 2 -5.99 -5.96 20.09
N PRO A 3 -4.78 -5.40 19.93
CA PRO A 3 -3.94 -5.63 18.77
C PRO A 3 -3.77 -7.12 18.47
N LEU A 4 -3.68 -7.46 17.19
CA LEU A 4 -3.38 -8.80 16.71
C LEU A 4 -2.04 -9.30 17.27
N ALA A 5 -1.95 -10.60 17.49
CA ALA A 5 -0.67 -11.24 17.81
C ALA A 5 0.27 -11.18 16.58
N PRO A 6 1.61 -11.17 16.79
CA PRO A 6 2.57 -11.20 15.69
C PRO A 6 2.32 -12.32 14.67
N ASP A 7 1.91 -13.50 15.14
CA ASP A 7 1.61 -14.65 14.26
C ASP A 7 0.36 -14.43 13.41
N GLN A 8 -0.65 -13.74 13.95
CA GLN A 8 -1.86 -13.38 13.20
C GLN A 8 -1.54 -12.37 12.11
N ARG A 9 -0.74 -11.34 12.41
CA ARG A 9 -0.24 -10.40 11.39
C ARG A 9 0.53 -11.13 10.29
N ASN A 10 1.47 -11.99 10.68
CA ASN A 10 2.27 -12.76 9.76
C ASN A 10 1.43 -13.69 8.86
N TYR A 11 0.37 -14.27 9.41
CA TYR A 11 -0.59 -15.06 8.65
C TYR A 11 -1.25 -14.22 7.53
N TYR A 12 -1.75 -13.02 7.84
CA TYR A 12 -2.34 -12.13 6.83
C TYR A 12 -1.35 -11.74 5.74
N TYR A 13 -0.11 -11.40 6.10
CA TYR A 13 0.91 -11.09 5.09
C TYR A 13 1.17 -12.27 4.16
N LEU A 14 1.19 -13.50 4.69
CA LEU A 14 1.48 -14.70 3.91
C LEU A 14 0.36 -15.00 2.90
N ILE A 15 -0.90 -15.00 3.35
CA ILE A 15 -2.03 -15.35 2.49
C ILE A 15 -2.23 -14.31 1.37
N GLU A 16 -2.12 -13.02 1.69
CA GLU A 16 -2.37 -11.95 0.73
C GLU A 16 -1.22 -11.78 -0.25
N ALA A 17 0.02 -11.96 0.20
CA ALA A 17 1.17 -11.96 -0.69
C ALA A 17 1.10 -13.11 -1.71
N ALA A 18 0.75 -14.32 -1.25
CA ALA A 18 0.56 -15.46 -2.13
C ALA A 18 -0.58 -15.23 -3.14
N ARG A 19 -1.72 -14.71 -2.68
CA ARG A 19 -2.88 -14.39 -3.54
C ARG A 19 -2.52 -13.37 -4.63
N ALA A 20 -1.82 -12.30 -4.26
CA ALA A 20 -1.47 -11.22 -5.18
C ALA A 20 -0.22 -11.53 -6.04
N GLY A 21 0.51 -12.62 -5.76
CA GLY A 21 1.74 -12.96 -6.45
C GLY A 21 2.86 -11.96 -6.18
N ILE A 22 3.00 -11.51 -4.93
CA ILE A 22 4.07 -10.62 -4.44
C ILE A 22 4.82 -11.30 -3.29
N HIS A 23 6.00 -10.79 -2.92
CA HIS A 23 6.73 -11.35 -1.79
C HIS A 23 6.21 -10.79 -0.47
N LYS A 24 5.88 -11.67 0.49
CA LYS A 24 5.47 -11.32 1.86
C LYS A 24 6.27 -10.17 2.51
N PRO A 25 7.62 -10.12 2.42
CA PRO A 25 8.41 -9.12 3.13
C PRO A 25 8.04 -7.67 2.83
N ILE A 26 7.49 -7.35 1.66
CA ILE A 26 7.11 -5.96 1.35
C ILE A 26 5.93 -5.48 2.21
N LEU A 27 4.95 -6.34 2.50
CA LEU A 27 3.79 -6.02 3.34
C LEU A 27 4.21 -5.84 4.80
N ALA A 28 5.11 -6.70 5.27
CA ALA A 28 5.69 -6.58 6.60
C ALA A 28 6.55 -5.31 6.74
N ALA A 29 7.31 -4.95 5.70
CA ALA A 29 8.11 -3.73 5.70
C ALA A 29 7.23 -2.47 5.73
N LEU A 30 6.15 -2.43 4.95
CA LEU A 30 5.18 -1.33 4.97
C LEU A 30 4.57 -1.17 6.36
N TYR A 31 4.09 -2.26 6.96
CA TYR A 31 3.56 -2.22 8.33
C TYR A 31 4.62 -1.76 9.35
N ALA A 32 5.88 -2.16 9.20
CA ALA A 32 6.94 -1.79 10.13
C ALA A 32 7.37 -0.31 10.03
N VAL A 33 7.24 0.30 8.84
CA VAL A 33 7.65 1.69 8.59
C VAL A 33 6.50 2.68 8.82
N HIS A 34 5.26 2.26 8.61
CA HIS A 34 4.09 3.11 8.78
C HIS A 34 3.44 2.95 10.16
N ASP A 35 3.21 4.06 10.86
CA ASP A 35 2.47 4.08 12.14
C ASP A 35 1.05 4.67 11.99
N GLU A 36 0.60 4.84 10.74
CA GLU A 36 -0.71 5.39 10.39
C GLU A 36 -1.25 4.78 9.09
N PRO A 37 -2.57 4.75 8.87
CA PRO A 37 -3.64 5.20 9.80
C PRO A 37 -3.81 4.27 11.00
N ARG A 38 -4.39 4.77 12.09
CA ARG A 38 -4.88 3.92 13.19
C ARG A 38 -6.17 3.24 12.76
N LEU A 39 -6.21 1.91 12.89
CA LEU A 39 -7.32 1.08 12.42
C LEU A 39 -8.30 0.74 13.55
N ALA A 40 -9.51 0.31 13.19
CA ALA A 40 -10.56 -0.03 14.16
C ALA A 40 -10.21 -1.22 15.06
N ASP A 41 -9.37 -2.14 14.59
CA ASP A 41 -8.87 -3.29 15.34
C ASP A 41 -7.71 -2.94 16.30
N GLY A 42 -7.26 -1.68 16.30
CA GLY A 42 -6.17 -1.19 17.15
C GLY A 42 -4.78 -1.33 16.54
N GLU A 43 -4.68 -1.79 15.29
CA GLU A 43 -3.43 -1.87 14.54
C GLU A 43 -3.06 -0.54 13.86
N SER A 44 -1.81 -0.44 13.42
CA SER A 44 -1.38 0.58 12.45
C SER A 44 -1.54 0.03 11.03
N GLY A 45 -2.04 0.85 10.11
CA GLY A 45 -2.18 0.50 8.70
C GLY A 45 -0.86 0.46 7.94
N LEU A 46 -0.92 0.01 6.69
CA LEU A 46 0.26 -0.14 5.84
C LEU A 46 0.71 1.18 5.19
N GLY A 47 0.11 2.31 5.55
CA GLY A 47 0.35 3.62 4.93
C GLY A 47 -0.12 3.74 3.47
N ILE A 48 -0.64 2.66 2.88
CA ILE A 48 -1.25 2.62 1.53
C ILE A 48 -2.73 2.98 1.67
N ALA A 49 -3.06 4.22 1.37
CA ALA A 49 -4.45 4.69 1.37
C ALA A 49 -5.14 4.34 0.04
N PRO A 50 -6.41 3.90 0.05
CA PRO A 50 -7.21 3.72 -1.15
C PRO A 50 -7.70 5.06 -1.71
N VAL A 51 -6.76 5.99 -1.93
CA VAL A 51 -7.03 7.37 -2.36
C VAL A 51 -8.08 7.38 -3.47
N ASN A 52 -9.26 7.92 -3.16
CA ASN A 52 -10.38 8.10 -4.10
C ASN A 52 -10.88 6.82 -4.81
N ARG A 53 -10.51 5.61 -4.34
CA ARG A 53 -10.90 4.35 -4.98
C ARG A 53 -11.85 3.51 -4.13
N VAL A 54 -11.72 3.59 -2.81
CA VAL A 54 -12.50 2.80 -1.83
C VAL A 54 -12.70 3.67 -0.59
N ALA A 55 -13.84 3.57 0.09
CA ALA A 55 -14.07 4.30 1.33
C ALA A 55 -13.06 3.84 2.41
N LEU A 56 -12.57 4.75 3.25
CA LEU A 56 -11.63 4.42 4.34
C LEU A 56 -12.23 3.36 5.29
N GLU A 57 -13.55 3.39 5.45
CA GLU A 57 -14.33 2.45 6.25
C GLU A 57 -14.27 1.01 5.72
N GLN A 58 -13.98 0.82 4.43
CA GLN A 58 -13.86 -0.50 3.80
C GLN A 58 -12.42 -1.07 3.91
N VAL A 59 -11.48 -0.28 4.44
CA VAL A 59 -10.08 -0.67 4.64
C VAL A 59 -9.62 -0.22 6.04
N ASN A 60 -10.40 -0.59 7.06
CA ASN A 60 -10.28 -0.07 8.43
C ASN A 60 -9.85 -1.14 9.45
N THR A 61 -9.43 -2.31 8.98
CA THR A 61 -8.78 -3.35 9.77
C THR A 61 -7.49 -3.79 9.08
N LEU A 62 -6.55 -4.36 9.83
CA LEU A 62 -5.27 -4.79 9.26
C LEU A 62 -5.45 -5.81 8.12
N PRO A 63 -6.32 -6.84 8.22
CA PRO A 63 -6.54 -7.77 7.11
C PRO A 63 -6.96 -7.07 5.81
N GLU A 64 -7.85 -6.08 5.91
CA GLU A 64 -8.30 -5.30 4.75
C GLU A 64 -7.16 -4.44 4.19
N GLN A 65 -6.38 -3.77 5.06
CA GLN A 65 -5.21 -2.99 4.67
C GLN A 65 -4.16 -3.85 3.97
N VAL A 66 -3.91 -5.07 4.48
CA VAL A 66 -2.96 -6.01 3.89
C VAL A 66 -3.45 -6.50 2.52
N GLN A 67 -4.73 -6.84 2.40
CA GLN A 67 -5.33 -7.24 1.13
C GLN A 67 -5.26 -6.11 0.09
N TYR A 68 -5.64 -4.90 0.49
CA TYR A 68 -5.59 -3.73 -0.38
C TYR A 68 -4.15 -3.39 -0.79
N GLY A 69 -3.23 -3.34 0.18
CA GLY A 69 -1.81 -3.09 -0.06
C GLY A 69 -1.20 -4.09 -1.04
N ALA A 70 -1.54 -5.38 -0.91
CA ALA A 70 -1.06 -6.42 -1.81
C ALA A 70 -1.54 -6.20 -3.26
N ASN A 71 -2.81 -5.83 -3.44
CA ASN A 71 -3.36 -5.50 -4.76
C ASN A 71 -2.69 -4.25 -5.36
N THR A 72 -2.43 -3.23 -4.54
CA THR A 72 -1.76 -2.00 -4.97
C THR A 72 -0.34 -2.27 -5.44
N ILE A 73 0.45 -3.01 -4.67
CA ILE A 73 1.81 -3.40 -5.06
C ILE A 73 1.78 -4.23 -6.35
N ARG A 74 0.83 -5.16 -6.49
CA ARG A 74 0.69 -5.95 -7.71
C ARG A 74 0.39 -5.04 -8.91
N SER A 75 -0.57 -4.13 -8.78
CA SER A 75 -0.91 -3.19 -9.85
C SER A 75 0.26 -2.31 -10.24
N ILE A 76 1.04 -1.79 -9.28
CA ILE A 76 2.24 -0.99 -9.59
C ILE A 76 3.26 -1.86 -10.33
N THR A 77 3.49 -3.09 -9.85
CA THR A 77 4.41 -4.02 -10.51
C THR A 77 4.00 -4.30 -11.95
N ASP A 78 2.71 -4.51 -12.21
CA ASP A 78 2.18 -4.72 -13.56
C ASP A 78 2.38 -3.48 -14.46
N THR A 79 2.17 -2.27 -13.93
CA THR A 79 2.47 -1.03 -14.65
C THR A 79 3.94 -0.90 -14.99
N LEU A 80 4.85 -1.15 -14.04
CA LEU A 80 6.29 -1.08 -14.27
C LEU A 80 6.74 -2.09 -15.34
N ILE A 81 6.19 -3.31 -15.32
CA ILE A 81 6.45 -4.32 -16.36
C ILE A 81 5.97 -3.84 -17.72
N ALA A 82 4.78 -3.23 -17.80
CA ALA A 82 4.25 -2.65 -19.04
C ALA A 82 5.13 -1.49 -19.55
N GLU A 83 5.82 -0.78 -18.66
CA GLU A 83 6.82 0.25 -18.97
C GLU A 83 8.20 -0.32 -19.33
N GLY A 84 8.34 -1.64 -19.40
CA GLY A 84 9.54 -2.34 -19.87
C GLY A 84 10.48 -2.84 -18.77
N TRP A 85 10.10 -2.74 -17.49
CA TRP A 85 10.90 -3.28 -16.39
C TRP A 85 11.05 -4.80 -16.52
N GLN A 86 12.26 -5.28 -16.24
CA GLN A 86 12.59 -6.69 -16.26
C GLN A 86 12.60 -7.28 -14.84
N GLY A 87 12.61 -8.61 -14.74
CA GLY A 87 12.66 -9.28 -13.43
C GLY A 87 13.84 -8.84 -12.55
N GLY A 88 15.00 -8.56 -13.17
CA GLY A 88 16.18 -8.04 -12.48
C GLY A 88 16.07 -6.59 -12.00
N ASP A 89 15.13 -5.81 -12.53
CA ASP A 89 14.81 -4.47 -12.01
C ASP A 89 13.94 -4.56 -10.74
N ILE A 90 13.19 -5.64 -10.58
CA ILE A 90 12.27 -5.85 -9.45
C ILE A 90 12.98 -6.59 -8.32
N TRP A 91 13.67 -7.68 -8.63
CA TRP A 91 14.25 -8.60 -7.65
C TRP A 91 15.72 -8.88 -7.93
N ASP A 92 16.56 -8.64 -6.92
CA ASP A 92 17.95 -9.09 -6.92
C ASP A 92 18.02 -10.54 -6.43
N ALA A 93 18.11 -11.47 -7.38
CA ALA A 93 18.19 -12.90 -7.08
C ALA A 93 19.45 -13.30 -6.30
N LYS A 94 20.55 -12.55 -6.42
CA LYS A 94 21.81 -12.84 -5.69
C LYS A 94 21.72 -12.38 -4.25
N ALA A 95 21.12 -11.21 -4.02
CA ALA A 95 20.95 -10.65 -2.68
C ALA A 95 19.67 -11.16 -1.98
N GLY A 96 18.76 -11.81 -2.69
CA GLY A 96 17.50 -12.33 -2.14
C GLY A 96 16.58 -11.22 -1.64
N ARG A 97 16.53 -10.07 -2.34
CA ARG A 97 15.72 -8.90 -1.94
C ARG A 97 15.24 -8.09 -3.13
N TYR A 98 14.24 -7.25 -2.89
CA TYR A 98 13.83 -6.22 -3.84
C TYR A 98 15.00 -5.27 -4.15
N THR A 99 15.10 -4.85 -5.41
CA THR A 99 16.09 -3.84 -5.77
C THR A 99 15.73 -2.49 -5.15
N ARG A 100 16.72 -1.62 -4.97
CA ARG A 100 16.48 -0.24 -4.56
C ARG A 100 15.55 0.48 -5.54
N ARG A 101 15.78 0.30 -6.83
CA ARG A 101 15.01 0.92 -7.91
C ARG A 101 13.51 0.60 -7.78
N PHE A 102 13.17 -0.66 -7.52
CA PHE A 102 11.79 -1.07 -7.31
C PHE A 102 11.17 -0.46 -6.06
N LEU A 103 11.90 -0.44 -4.93
CA LEU A 103 11.41 0.17 -3.69
C LEU A 103 11.18 1.68 -3.86
N GLU A 104 12.07 2.38 -4.59
CA GLU A 104 11.90 3.79 -4.93
C GLU A 104 10.65 4.01 -5.79
N ALA A 105 10.40 3.16 -6.80
CA ALA A 105 9.20 3.27 -7.63
C ALA A 105 7.89 3.03 -6.84
N ILE A 106 7.89 2.09 -5.89
CA ILE A 106 6.74 1.88 -4.98
C ILE A 106 6.50 3.13 -4.12
N ALA A 107 7.57 3.70 -3.53
CA ALA A 107 7.47 4.89 -2.71
C ALA A 107 6.98 6.11 -3.50
N ASP A 108 7.49 6.30 -4.72
CA ASP A 108 7.07 7.38 -5.61
C ASP A 108 5.61 7.25 -6.01
N ALA A 109 5.15 6.03 -6.36
CA ALA A 109 3.76 5.78 -6.71
C ALA A 109 2.80 6.09 -5.54
N ASP A 110 3.17 5.72 -4.32
CA ASP A 110 2.40 6.04 -3.10
C ASP A 110 2.35 7.56 -2.85
N LEU A 111 3.47 8.25 -2.99
CA LEU A 111 3.52 9.71 -2.85
C LEU A 111 2.64 10.42 -3.90
N GLN A 112 2.70 10.00 -5.16
CA GLN A 112 1.86 10.59 -6.21
C GLN A 112 0.38 10.38 -5.95
N ALA A 113 -0.03 9.21 -5.46
CA ALA A 113 -1.40 8.96 -5.05
C ALA A 113 -1.84 9.92 -3.94
N LYS A 114 -1.03 10.09 -2.89
CA LYS A 114 -1.33 11.03 -1.78
C LYS A 114 -1.43 12.48 -2.25
N LEU A 115 -0.54 12.92 -3.14
CA LEU A 115 -0.59 14.28 -3.69
C LEU A 115 -1.82 14.51 -4.57
N ALA A 116 -2.19 13.52 -5.39
CA ALA A 116 -3.42 13.59 -6.20
C ALA A 116 -4.66 13.73 -5.31
N PHE A 117 -4.71 13.02 -4.17
CA PHE A 117 -5.79 13.17 -3.19
C PHE A 117 -5.90 14.59 -2.64
N ALA A 118 -4.77 15.12 -2.15
CA ALA A 118 -4.74 16.44 -1.51
C ALA A 118 -5.19 17.54 -2.49
N ARG A 119 -4.78 17.44 -3.76
CA ARG A 119 -5.24 18.36 -4.82
C ARG A 119 -6.75 18.27 -5.04
N GLN A 120 -7.32 17.07 -5.04
CA GLN A 120 -8.77 16.89 -5.20
C GLN A 120 -9.56 17.53 -4.05
N ILE A 121 -9.10 17.36 -2.80
CA ILE A 121 -9.75 17.98 -1.63
C ILE A 121 -9.77 19.50 -1.78
N LEU A 122 -8.63 20.10 -2.14
CA LEU A 122 -8.51 21.54 -2.31
C LEU A 122 -9.44 22.06 -3.41
N GLN A 123 -9.55 21.36 -4.54
CA GLN A 123 -10.46 21.70 -5.62
C GLN A 123 -11.93 21.63 -5.18
N ASN A 124 -12.32 20.57 -4.46
CA ASN A 124 -13.68 20.42 -3.95
C ASN A 124 -14.05 21.54 -2.97
N GLN A 125 -13.13 21.94 -2.09
CA GLN A 125 -13.35 23.04 -1.16
C GLN A 125 -13.50 24.38 -1.88
N GLN A 126 -12.68 24.65 -2.91
CA GLN A 126 -12.79 25.86 -3.72
C GLN A 126 -14.13 25.92 -4.47
N ALA A 127 -14.58 24.80 -5.05
CA ALA A 127 -15.87 24.73 -5.73
C ALA A 127 -17.04 25.01 -4.78
N LEU A 128 -17.00 24.48 -3.56
CA LEU A 128 -18.00 24.76 -2.53
C LEU A 128 -18.01 26.24 -2.14
N LEU A 129 -16.85 26.86 -1.95
CA LEU A 129 -16.73 28.28 -1.60
C LEU A 129 -17.19 29.22 -2.73
N GLN A 130 -17.10 28.81 -4.00
CA GLN A 130 -17.58 29.58 -5.15
C GLN A 130 -19.08 29.39 -5.45
N SER A 131 -19.72 28.43 -4.78
CA SER A 131 -21.14 28.13 -4.93
C SER A 131 -22.06 28.82 -3.91
N VAL A 132 -21.49 29.70 -3.07
CA VAL A 132 -22.17 30.53 -2.05
C VAL A 132 -22.08 31.99 -2.44
#